data_AF-A0A944SMZ9-F1
#
_entry.id   AF-A0A944SMZ9-F1
#
_cell.length_a   1.000
_cell.length_b   1.000
_cell.length_c   1.000
_cell.angle_alpha   90.00
_cell.angle_beta   90.00
_cell.angle_gamma   90.00
#
_symmetry.space_group_name_H-M   'P 1'
#
loop_
_entity.id
_entity.type
_entity.pdbx_description
1 polymer ?
#
loop_
_entity_poly.entity_id
_entity_poly.type
_entity_poly.pdbx_seq_one_letter_code
_entity_poly.pdbx_strand_id
1 'polypeptide(L)'
;MISFLLRKLVIFYKFFKIDTPLLVLLILLASFGLLILYSSSGGSLSLVYRQMVHLGLATSVMLVIAQIPPIIMMRFAPILMLLGVFQLILVLFFGSSGGGAQRWLDLGFVRFQPSELMKIIVPMAIAAILSEKTLP
;
A
#
# COMPACT_ATOMS: atom_id res chain seq x y z
N MET A 1 24.37 28.30 -8.63
CA MET A 1 23.99 26.95 -9.11
C MET A 1 23.27 26.13 -8.03
N ILE A 2 23.83 26.01 -6.82
CA ILE A 2 23.23 25.26 -5.70
C ILE A 2 21.88 25.85 -5.23
N SER A 3 21.75 27.19 -5.15
CA SER A 3 20.50 27.85 -4.73
C SER A 3 19.33 27.65 -5.69
N PHE A 4 19.60 27.53 -7.00
CA PHE A 4 18.57 27.26 -8.01
C PHE A 4 18.05 25.82 -7.93
N LEU A 5 18.96 24.87 -7.66
CA LEU A 5 18.61 23.46 -7.44
C LEU A 5 17.76 23.30 -6.16
N LEU A 6 18.16 23.95 -5.08
CA LEU A 6 17.43 23.98 -3.81
C LEU A 6 16.02 24.55 -3.98
N ARG A 7 15.86 25.60 -4.78
CA ARG A 7 14.54 26.21 -5.03
C ARG A 7 13.62 25.30 -5.83
N LYS A 8 14.14 24.59 -6.85
CA LYS A 8 13.38 23.55 -7.56
C LYS A 8 12.98 22.39 -6.65
N LEU A 9 13.88 21.96 -5.77
CA LEU A 9 13.61 20.94 -4.75
C LEU A 9 12.47 21.37 -3.80
N VAL A 10 12.50 22.61 -3.30
CA VAL A 10 11.45 23.16 -2.42
C VAL A 10 10.10 23.28 -3.15
N ILE A 11 10.11 23.66 -4.43
CA ILE A 11 8.89 23.74 -5.25
C ILE A 11 8.33 22.33 -5.52
N PHE A 12 9.17 21.34 -5.82
CA PHE A 12 8.77 19.95 -5.96
C PHE A 12 8.13 19.39 -4.67
N TYR A 13 8.73 19.69 -3.52
CA TYR A 13 8.18 19.42 -2.18
C TYR A 13 6.80 20.03 -1.94
N LYS A 14 6.48 21.13 -2.62
CA LYS A 14 5.22 21.86 -2.46
C LYS A 14 4.10 21.31 -3.36
N PHE A 15 4.45 20.58 -4.42
CA PHE A 15 3.48 20.06 -5.40
C PHE A 15 3.00 18.64 -5.11
N PHE A 16 3.82 17.78 -4.50
CA PHE A 16 3.41 16.44 -4.10
C PHE A 16 3.13 16.40 -2.59
N LYS A 17 1.93 15.96 -2.19
CA LYS A 17 1.56 15.69 -0.79
C LYS A 17 2.25 14.43 -0.27
N ILE A 18 3.57 14.35 -0.39
CA ILE A 18 4.37 13.17 -0.09
C ILE A 18 5.56 13.59 0.76
N ASP A 19 5.76 12.86 1.85
CA ASP A 19 6.96 12.95 2.67
C ASP A 19 8.15 12.42 1.87
N THR A 20 8.93 13.34 1.28
CA THR A 20 10.04 13.00 0.38
C THR A 20 11.16 12.23 1.10
N PRO A 21 11.56 12.57 2.35
CA PRO A 21 12.52 11.78 3.11
C PRO A 21 12.05 10.33 3.28
N LEU A 22 10.78 10.12 3.65
CA LEU A 22 10.21 8.78 3.78
C LEU A 22 10.18 8.02 2.44
N LEU A 23 9.82 8.71 1.35
CA LEU A 23 9.82 8.11 0.01
C LEU A 23 11.22 7.64 -0.41
N VAL A 24 12.25 8.45 -0.17
CA VAL A 24 13.65 8.09 -0.47
C VAL A 24 14.07 6.88 0.34
N LEU A 25 13.76 6.85 1.65
CA LEU A 25 14.06 5.70 2.51
C LEU A 25 13.36 4.43 2.04
N LEU A 26 12.09 4.52 1.62
CA LEU A 26 11.34 3.40 1.06
C LEU A 26 11.97 2.86 -0.23
N ILE A 27 12.38 3.74 -1.14
CA ILE A 27 13.04 3.34 -2.40
C ILE A 27 14.39 2.65 -2.11
N LEU A 28 15.18 3.18 -1.17
CA LEU A 28 16.45 2.57 -0.76
C LEU A 28 16.22 1.18 -0.15
N LEU A 29 15.25 1.06 0.76
CA LEU A 29 14.89 -0.21 1.37
C LEU A 29 14.42 -1.24 0.33
N ALA A 30 13.56 -0.82 -0.61
CA ALA A 30 13.07 -1.68 -1.69
C ALA A 30 14.19 -2.14 -2.62
N SER A 31 15.12 -1.24 -2.97
CA SER A 31 16.29 -1.54 -3.80
C SER A 31 17.21 -2.55 -3.11
N PHE A 32 17.45 -2.37 -1.81
CA PHE A 32 18.22 -3.32 -1.02
C PHE A 32 17.51 -4.69 -0.92
N GLY A 33 16.19 -4.69 -0.75
CA GLY A 33 15.37 -5.91 -0.80
C GLY A 33 15.49 -6.67 -2.13
N LEU A 34 15.58 -5.97 -3.27
CA LEU A 34 15.81 -6.59 -4.57
C LEU A 34 17.20 -7.23 -4.68
N LEU A 35 18.24 -6.60 -4.11
CA LEU A 35 19.59 -7.18 -4.05
C LEU A 35 19.60 -8.47 -3.20
N ILE A 36 18.93 -8.44 -2.05
CA ILE A 36 18.78 -9.63 -1.20
C ILE A 36 18.03 -10.73 -1.96
N LEU A 37 16.93 -10.41 -2.63
CA LEU A 37 16.15 -11.37 -3.41
C LEU A 37 16.99 -12.00 -4.53
N TYR A 38 17.80 -11.21 -5.23
CA TYR A 38 18.70 -11.74 -6.26
C TYR A 38 19.70 -12.74 -5.65
N SER A 39 20.28 -12.40 -4.50
CA SER A 39 21.24 -13.25 -3.79
C SER A 39 20.60 -14.54 -3.27
N SER A 40 19.44 -14.46 -2.61
CA SER A 40 18.77 -15.62 -2.00
C SER A 40 18.11 -16.56 -3.01
N SER A 41 17.77 -16.05 -4.19
CA SER A 41 17.17 -16.84 -5.26
C SER A 41 18.17 -17.54 -6.18
N GLY A 42 19.47 -17.51 -5.85
CA GLY A 42 20.52 -18.12 -6.68
C GLY A 42 20.78 -17.37 -7.98
N GLY A 43 20.56 -16.05 -8.01
CA GLY A 43 20.80 -15.21 -9.19
C GLY A 43 19.65 -15.19 -10.20
N SER A 44 18.43 -15.54 -9.80
CA SER A 44 17.29 -15.61 -10.72
C SER A 44 16.77 -14.21 -11.11
N LEU A 45 17.12 -13.76 -12.31
CA LEU A 45 16.66 -12.45 -12.82
C LEU A 45 15.13 -12.37 -13.00
N SER A 46 14.49 -13.51 -13.27
CA SER A 46 13.03 -13.59 -13.49
C SER A 46 12.22 -13.24 -12.25
N LEU A 47 12.64 -13.69 -11.06
CA LEU A 47 12.01 -13.35 -9.78
C LEU A 47 12.22 -11.86 -9.44
N VAL A 48 13.43 -11.34 -9.67
CA VAL A 48 13.73 -9.92 -9.47
C VAL A 48 12.87 -9.04 -10.39
N TYR A 49 12.74 -9.42 -11.67
CA TYR A 49 11.90 -8.68 -12.62
C TYR A 49 10.43 -8.68 -12.19
N ARG A 50 9.88 -9.82 -11.80
CA ARG A 50 8.51 -9.91 -11.26
C ARG A 50 8.33 -9.03 -10.02
N GLN A 51 9.28 -9.05 -9.09
CA GLN A 51 9.23 -8.22 -7.89
C GLN A 51 9.32 -6.73 -8.23
N MET A 52 10.12 -6.35 -9.23
CA MET A 52 10.23 -4.97 -9.70
C MET A 52 8.91 -4.48 -10.30
N VAL A 53 8.20 -5.31 -11.08
CA VAL A 53 6.87 -4.98 -11.61
C VAL A 53 5.86 -4.79 -10.47
N HIS A 54 5.86 -5.66 -9.45
CA HIS A 54 5.00 -5.51 -8.28
C HIS A 54 5.32 -4.24 -7.48
N LEU A 55 6.60 -3.93 -7.27
CA LEU A 55 7.02 -2.69 -6.61
C LEU A 55 6.59 -1.45 -7.39
N GLY A 56 6.74 -1.47 -8.71
CA GLY A 56 6.28 -0.40 -9.60
C GLY A 56 4.77 -0.16 -9.44
N LEU A 57 3.97 -1.22 -9.56
CA LEU A 57 2.51 -1.15 -9.42
C LEU A 57 2.09 -0.67 -8.02
N ALA A 58 2.69 -1.22 -6.96
CA ALA A 58 2.40 -0.82 -5.58
C ALA A 58 2.76 0.65 -5.33
N THR A 59 3.89 1.12 -5.86
CA THR A 59 4.33 2.51 -5.75
C THR A 59 3.38 3.43 -6.50
N SER A 60 2.96 3.08 -7.72
CA SER A 60 1.97 3.86 -8.48
C SER A 60 0.64 3.99 -7.73
N VAL A 61 0.12 2.88 -7.17
CA VAL A 61 -1.10 2.89 -6.36
C VAL A 61 -0.93 3.78 -5.12
N MET A 62 0.19 3.67 -4.42
CA MET A 62 0.52 4.52 -3.27
C MET A 62 0.52 6.01 -3.65
N LEU A 63 1.15 6.38 -4.77
CA LEU A 63 1.22 7.78 -5.23
C LEU A 63 -0.17 8.35 -5.53
N VAL A 64 -1.06 7.54 -6.12
CA VAL A 64 -2.46 7.92 -6.38
C VAL A 64 -3.22 8.11 -5.07
N ILE A 65 -3.14 7.14 -4.15
CA ILE A 65 -3.82 7.20 -2.85
C ILE A 65 -3.33 8.40 -2.04
N ALA A 66 -2.03 8.71 -2.07
CA ALA A 66 -1.44 9.85 -1.37
C ALA A 66 -2.01 11.21 -1.81
N GLN A 67 -2.59 11.32 -3.01
CA GLN A 67 -3.24 12.56 -3.45
C GLN A 67 -4.64 12.75 -2.87
N ILE A 68 -5.28 11.67 -2.39
CA ILE A 68 -6.65 11.70 -1.88
C ILE A 68 -6.67 12.44 -0.53
N PRO A 69 -7.49 13.50 -0.37
CA PRO A 69 -7.63 14.20 0.90
C PRO A 69 -8.15 13.27 2.02
N PRO A 70 -7.62 13.38 3.26
CA PRO A 70 -8.06 12.56 4.39
C PRO A 70 -9.56 12.64 4.67
N ILE A 71 -10.19 13.80 4.46
CA ILE A 71 -11.63 13.99 4.66
C ILE A 71 -12.48 13.08 3.75
N ILE A 72 -12.01 12.81 2.53
CA ILE A 72 -12.68 11.89 1.61
C ILE A 72 -12.53 10.46 2.13
N MET A 73 -11.32 10.08 2.54
CA MET A 73 -11.05 8.76 3.12
C MET A 73 -11.93 8.48 4.34
N MET A 74 -12.08 9.45 5.24
CA MET A 74 -12.95 9.35 6.42
C MET A 74 -14.42 9.15 6.05
N ARG A 75 -14.94 9.91 5.08
CA ARG A 75 -16.33 9.77 4.61
C ARG A 75 -16.61 8.39 4.03
N PHE A 76 -15.65 7.80 3.31
CA PHE A 76 -15.79 6.45 2.74
C PHE A 76 -15.45 5.32 3.71
N ALA A 77 -14.86 5.62 4.88
CA ALA A 77 -14.37 4.59 5.80
C ALA A 77 -15.44 3.58 6.25
N PRO A 78 -16.70 3.97 6.57
CA PRO A 78 -17.74 3.00 6.92
C PRO A 78 -18.10 2.05 5.76
N ILE A 79 -18.17 2.59 4.54
CA ILE A 79 -18.46 1.80 3.33
C ILE A 79 -17.31 0.82 3.06
N LEU A 80 -16.07 1.30 3.14
CA LEU A 80 -14.88 0.46 2.98
C LEU A 80 -14.82 -0.63 4.05
N MET A 81 -15.19 -0.34 5.29
CA MET A 81 -15.29 -1.33 6.36
C MET A 81 -16.30 -2.44 6.03
N LEU A 82 -17.50 -2.09 5.56
CA LEU A 82 -18.50 -3.07 5.15
C LEU A 82 -18.01 -3.93 3.97
N LEU A 83 -17.41 -3.30 2.95
CA LEU A 83 -16.84 -4.02 1.81
C LEU A 83 -15.71 -4.96 2.24
N GLY A 84 -14.85 -4.53 3.14
CA GLY A 84 -13.74 -5.32 3.65
C GLY A 84 -14.21 -6.53 4.47
N VAL A 85 -15.21 -6.35 5.33
CA VAL A 85 -15.85 -7.46 6.06
C VAL A 85 -16.51 -8.42 5.08
N PHE A 86 -17.21 -7.91 4.07
CA PHE A 86 -17.79 -8.75 3.02
C PHE A 86 -16.72 -9.59 2.29
N GLN A 87 -15.58 -9.01 1.95
CA GLN A 87 -14.47 -9.74 1.32
C GLN A 87 -13.87 -10.80 2.24
N LEU A 88 -13.77 -10.55 3.56
CA LEU A 88 -13.32 -11.56 4.52
C LEU A 88 -14.28 -12.74 4.57
N ILE A 89 -15.59 -12.48 4.56
CA ILE A 89 -16.61 -13.53 4.49
C ILE A 89 -16.47 -14.31 3.17
N LEU A 90 -16.24 -13.62 2.06
CA LEU A 90 -16.07 -14.23 0.74
C LEU A 90 -14.88 -15.21 0.70
N VAL A 91 -13.75 -14.87 1.37
CA VAL A 91 -12.61 -15.79 1.52
C VAL A 91 -12.94 -17.07 2.26
N LEU A 92 -13.89 -17.06 3.20
CA LEU A 92 -14.27 -18.29 3.91
C LEU A 92 -14.95 -19.29 2.98
N PHE A 93 -15.68 -18.82 1.97
CA PHE A 93 -16.42 -19.68 1.03
C PHE A 93 -15.60 -20.01 -0.23
N PHE A 94 -14.88 -19.02 -0.77
CA PHE A 94 -14.20 -19.11 -2.07
C PHE A 94 -12.67 -18.98 -1.97
N GLY A 95 -12.11 -18.95 -0.76
CA GLY A 95 -10.68 -18.82 -0.55
C GLY A 95 -9.93 -20.10 -0.92
N SER A 96 -8.83 -19.94 -1.66
CA SER A 96 -7.88 -21.01 -1.89
C SER A 96 -6.96 -21.17 -0.68
N SER A 97 -6.65 -22.43 -0.36
CA SER A 97 -5.75 -22.79 0.73
C SER A 97 -4.29 -22.67 0.27
N GLY A 98 -3.56 -21.73 0.88
CA GLY A 98 -2.12 -21.62 0.76
C GLY A 98 -1.49 -21.89 2.13
N GLY A 99 -0.87 -23.06 2.32
CA GLY A 99 -0.19 -23.42 3.57
C GLY A 99 -1.12 -23.74 4.75
N GLY A 100 -2.25 -24.42 4.51
CA GLY A 100 -3.13 -24.96 5.56
C GLY A 100 -4.26 -24.04 6.05
N ALA A 101 -4.36 -22.80 5.54
CA ALA A 101 -5.50 -21.92 5.82
C ALA A 101 -5.95 -21.14 4.58
N GLN A 102 -7.25 -20.87 4.50
CA GLN A 102 -7.87 -20.08 3.43
C GLN A 102 -7.63 -18.60 3.68
N ARG A 103 -6.79 -17.96 2.85
CA ARG A 103 -6.43 -16.54 2.99
C ARG A 103 -6.51 -15.77 1.68
N TRP A 104 -6.37 -16.46 0.56
CA TRP A 104 -6.22 -15.86 -0.75
C TRP A 104 -7.48 -16.12 -1.59
N LEU A 105 -7.99 -15.07 -2.22
CA LEU A 105 -8.93 -15.18 -3.33
C LEU A 105 -8.10 -15.30 -4.60
N ASP A 106 -8.16 -16.46 -5.26
CA ASP A 106 -7.53 -16.63 -6.57
C ASP A 106 -8.53 -16.19 -7.64
N LEU A 107 -8.32 -15.01 -8.22
CA LEU A 107 -9.15 -14.47 -9.31
C LEU A 107 -8.67 -14.95 -10.69
N GLY A 108 -7.75 -15.94 -10.73
CA GLY A 108 -7.18 -16.53 -11.95
C GLY A 108 -5.98 -15.76 -12.52
N PHE A 109 -6.01 -14.42 -12.48
CA PHE A 109 -4.90 -13.56 -12.91
C PHE A 109 -4.18 -12.88 -11.75
N VAL A 110 -4.89 -12.62 -10.64
CA VAL A 110 -4.35 -11.99 -9.43
C VAL A 110 -4.84 -12.76 -8.21
N ARG A 111 -3.93 -12.97 -7.26
CA ARG A 111 -4.27 -13.45 -5.93
C ARG A 111 -4.47 -12.26 -5.02
N PHE A 112 -5.69 -12.08 -4.54
CA PHE A 112 -6.04 -10.97 -3.66
C PHE A 112 -6.24 -11.49 -2.23
N GLN A 113 -5.61 -10.83 -1.26
CA GLN A 113 -5.74 -11.18 0.15
C GLN A 113 -6.54 -10.09 0.89
N PRO A 114 -7.83 -10.31 1.20
CA PRO A 114 -8.67 -9.30 1.85
C PRO A 114 -8.12 -8.78 3.18
N SER A 115 -7.41 -9.61 3.93
CA SER A 115 -6.82 -9.19 5.21
C SER A 115 -5.77 -8.10 5.06
N GLU A 116 -5.06 -8.01 3.92
CA GLU A 116 -4.11 -6.93 3.66
C GLU A 116 -4.85 -5.59 3.52
N LEU A 117 -6.01 -5.57 2.87
CA LEU A 117 -6.83 -4.37 2.74
C LEU A 117 -7.37 -3.93 4.11
N MET A 118 -7.77 -4.89 4.95
CA MET A 118 -8.30 -4.60 6.29
C MET A 118 -7.29 -3.96 7.24
N LYS A 119 -5.98 -4.20 7.06
CA LYS A 119 -4.93 -3.53 7.84
C LYS A 119 -4.95 -2.00 7.66
N ILE A 120 -5.46 -1.51 6.53
CA ILE A 120 -5.58 -0.08 6.24
C ILE A 120 -6.98 0.42 6.63
N ILE A 121 -8.02 -0.33 6.25
CA ILE A 121 -9.41 0.08 6.45
C ILE A 121 -9.76 0.20 7.94
N VAL A 122 -9.32 -0.74 8.78
CA VAL A 122 -9.72 -0.78 10.19
C VAL A 122 -9.19 0.43 10.97
N PRO A 123 -7.89 0.76 10.96
CA PRO A 123 -7.39 1.97 11.62
C PRO A 123 -8.04 3.25 11.08
N MET A 124 -8.27 3.32 9.77
CA MET A 124 -8.93 4.47 9.14
C MET A 124 -10.39 4.63 9.59
N ALA A 125 -11.16 3.54 9.68
CA ALA A 125 -12.54 3.57 10.17
C ALA A 125 -12.61 3.93 11.66
N ILE A 126 -11.73 3.37 12.47
CA ILE A 126 -11.64 3.71 13.90
C ILE A 126 -11.29 5.19 14.07
N ALA A 127 -10.30 5.69 13.31
CA ALA A 127 -9.92 7.10 13.34
C ALA A 127 -11.08 8.01 12.93
N ALA A 128 -11.83 7.65 11.89
CA ALA A 128 -13.01 8.41 11.46
C ALA A 128 -14.06 8.50 12.58
N ILE A 129 -14.43 7.36 13.19
CA ILE A 129 -15.42 7.30 14.26
C ILE A 129 -14.97 8.08 15.51
N LEU A 130 -13.70 7.97 15.88
CA LEU A 130 -13.18 8.63 17.09
C LEU A 130 -12.97 10.14 16.89
N SER A 131 -12.66 10.59 15.67
CA SER A 131 -12.46 12.01 15.39
C SER A 131 -13.70 12.88 15.58
N GLU A 132 -14.89 12.28 15.48
CA GLU A 132 -16.17 12.97 15.67
C GLU A 132 -16.52 13.13 17.16
N LYS A 133 -15.84 12.42 18.07
CA LYS A 133 -16.05 12.56 19.50
C LYS A 133 -15.15 13.67 20.05
N THR A 134 -15.76 14.73 20.58
CA THR A 134 -15.04 15.66 21.46
C THR A 134 -14.59 14.89 22.70
N LEU A 135 -13.28 14.92 22.97
CA LEU A 135 -12.73 14.40 24.23
C LEU A 135 -13.43 15.11 25.41
N PRO A 136 -13.76 14.38 26.50
CA PRO A 136 -14.36 14.97 27.70
C PRO A 136 -13.45 16.01 28.36
#